data_AF-A0A0P1A7Q6-F1
#
_entry.id   AF-A0A0P1A7Q6-F1
#
_cell.length_a   1.000
_cell.length_b   1.000
_cell.length_c   1.000
_cell.angle_alpha   90.00
_cell.angle_beta   90.00
_cell.angle_gamma   90.00
#
_symmetry.space_group_name_H-M   'P 1'
#
loop_
_entity.id
_entity.type
_entity.pdbx_description
1 polymer ?
#
loop_
_entity_poly.entity_id
_entity_poly.type
_entity_poly.pdbx_seq_one_letter_code
_entity_poly.pdbx_strand_id
1 'polypeptide(L)'
;MAARVKNVFKRYGRTAFFFHSAVFTSTLVGSYAAINQGVDLQAVAKRVPFIDLSSMDPDASTLALAYLSTVATGPVRGALTIAASPILARLLTRSRQLTKF
;
A
#
# COMPACT_ATOMS: atom_id res chain seq x y z
N MET A 1 -19.30 11.93 18.60
CA MET A 1 -18.58 11.15 17.55
C MET A 1 -17.12 10.82 17.91
N ALA A 2 -16.36 11.75 18.50
CA ALA A 2 -14.93 11.55 18.84
C ALA A 2 -14.62 10.28 19.66
N ALA A 3 -15.47 9.90 20.62
CA ALA A 3 -15.27 8.68 21.42
C ALA A 3 -15.32 7.38 20.59
N ARG A 4 -16.16 7.30 19.56
CA ARG A 4 -16.22 6.13 18.67
C ARG A 4 -14.99 6.04 17.76
N VAL A 5 -14.53 7.19 17.23
CA VAL A 5 -13.31 7.27 16.41
C VAL A 5 -12.09 6.85 17.23
N LYS A 6 -11.97 7.31 18.47
CA LYS A 6 -10.89 6.91 19.39
C LYS A 6 -10.86 5.40 19.63
N ASN A 7 -12.03 4.75 19.78
CA ASN A 7 -12.12 3.30 19.95
C ASN A 7 -11.71 2.53 18.69
N VAL A 8 -12.06 3.02 17.49
CA VAL A 8 -11.60 2.44 16.22
C VAL A 8 -10.09 2.61 16.08
N PHE A 9 -9.56 3.79 16.34
CA PHE A 9 -8.11 4.03 16.25
C PHE A 9 -7.33 3.14 17.23
N LYS A 10 -7.82 2.96 18.46
CA LYS A 10 -7.20 2.09 19.48
C LYS A 10 -7.26 0.61 19.12
N ARG A 11 -8.30 0.16 18.43
CA ARG A 11 -8.52 -1.26 18.07
C ARG A 11 -7.88 -1.66 16.74
N TYR A 12 -7.85 -0.75 15.77
CA TYR A 12 -7.42 -1.04 14.40
C TYR A 12 -6.13 -0.31 14.01
N GLY A 13 -5.74 0.76 14.72
CA GLY A 13 -4.61 1.61 14.33
C GLY A 13 -3.30 0.86 14.20
N ARG A 14 -2.99 -0.04 15.14
CA ARG A 14 -1.76 -0.85 15.08
C ARG A 14 -1.77 -1.84 13.91
N THR A 15 -2.88 -2.54 13.69
CA THR A 15 -3.04 -3.48 12.58
C THR A 15 -2.99 -2.78 11.23
N ALA A 16 -3.71 -1.66 11.10
CA ALA A 16 -3.75 -0.86 9.89
C ALA A 16 -2.36 -0.31 9.56
N PHE A 17 -1.59 0.15 10.56
CA PHE A 17 -0.24 0.64 10.37
C PHE A 17 0.71 -0.45 9.84
N PHE A 18 0.70 -1.64 10.45
CA PHE A 18 1.54 -2.76 9.99
C PHE A 18 1.15 -3.22 8.59
N PHE A 19 -0.15 -3.36 8.32
CA PHE A 19 -0.64 -3.76 7.00
C PHE A 19 -0.26 -2.72 5.93
N HIS A 20 -0.48 -1.44 6.21
CA HIS A 20 -0.14 -0.35 5.29
C HIS A 20 1.37 -0.33 5.00
N SER A 21 2.20 -0.48 6.04
CA SER A 21 3.66 -0.50 5.91
C SER A 21 4.14 -1.71 5.09
N ALA A 22 3.58 -2.90 5.34
CA ALA A 22 3.93 -4.12 4.60
C ALA A 22 3.52 -4.05 3.12
N VAL A 23 2.30 -3.56 2.84
CA VAL A 23 1.85 -3.35 1.46
C VAL A 23 2.72 -2.28 0.79
N PHE A 24 3.10 -1.23 1.50
CA PHE A 24 4.00 -0.20 0.98
C PHE A 24 5.37 -0.76 0.59
N THR A 25 6.04 -1.48 1.50
CA THR A 25 7.37 -2.04 1.23
C THR A 25 7.31 -3.12 0.15
N SER A 26 6.28 -3.97 0.15
CA SER A 26 6.10 -4.97 -0.92
C SER A 26 5.90 -4.33 -2.29
N THR A 27 5.13 -3.23 -2.37
CA THR A 27 4.92 -2.50 -3.62
C THR A 27 6.20 -1.80 -4.07
N LEU A 28 6.93 -1.18 -3.14
CA LEU A 28 8.20 -0.50 -3.44
C LEU A 28 9.24 -1.48 -3.98
N VAL A 29 9.40 -2.63 -3.32
CA VAL A 29 10.33 -3.68 -3.73
C VAL A 29 9.90 -4.29 -5.07
N GLY A 30 8.61 -4.55 -5.26
CA GLY A 30 8.07 -5.07 -6.51
C GLY A 30 8.32 -4.12 -7.69
N SER A 31 8.01 -2.84 -7.52
CA SER A 31 8.27 -1.82 -8.55
C SER A 31 9.77 -1.66 -8.82
N TYR A 32 10.61 -1.68 -7.79
CA TYR A 32 12.06 -1.62 -7.95
C TYR A 32 12.60 -2.81 -8.75
N ALA A 33 12.18 -4.03 -8.42
CA ALA A 33 12.57 -5.23 -9.15
C ALA A 33 12.08 -5.21 -10.61
N ALA A 34 10.86 -4.74 -10.86
CA ALA A 34 10.32 -4.60 -12.21
C ALA A 34 11.13 -3.60 -13.06
N ILE A 35 11.45 -2.42 -12.51
CA ILE A 35 12.27 -1.43 -13.22
C ILE A 35 13.69 -1.98 -13.47
N ASN A 36 14.26 -2.68 -12.50
CA ASN A 36 15.58 -3.30 -12.65
C ASN A 36 15.61 -4.42 -13.70
N GLN A 37 14.47 -5.04 -14.00
CA GLN A 37 14.29 -6.01 -15.09
C GLN A 37 14.00 -5.35 -16.45
N GLY A 38 14.01 -4.01 -16.53
CA GLY A 38 13.77 -3.28 -17.77
C GLY A 38 12.30 -3.06 -18.11
N VAL A 39 11.39 -3.19 -17.14
CA VAL A 39 9.97 -2.86 -17.35
C VAL A 39 9.83 -1.34 -17.56
N ASP A 40 9.31 -0.96 -18.73
CA ASP A 40 9.03 0.44 -19.07
C ASP A 40 7.79 0.95 -18.32
N LEU A 41 8.02 1.85 -17.37
CA LEU A 41 6.98 2.50 -16.57
C LEU A 41 6.04 3.35 -17.42
N GLN A 42 6.50 3.93 -18.53
CA GLN A 42 5.65 4.77 -19.40
C GLN A 42 4.65 3.93 -20.18
N ALA A 43 5.05 2.73 -20.63
CA ALA A 43 4.14 1.77 -21.25
C ALA A 43 3.06 1.28 -20.27
N VAL A 44 3.42 1.08 -18.99
CA VAL A 44 2.47 0.71 -17.92
C VAL A 44 1.53 1.88 -17.59
N ALA A 45 2.04 3.12 -17.52
CA ALA A 45 1.24 4.32 -17.29
C ALA A 45 0.13 4.49 -18.34
N LYS A 46 0.47 4.31 -19.63
CA LYS A 46 -0.50 4.39 -20.74
C LYS A 46 -1.62 3.34 -20.67
N ARG A 47 -1.41 2.24 -19.94
CA ARG A 47 -2.38 1.15 -19.78
C ARG A 47 -3.25 1.31 -18.54
N VAL A 48 -2.85 2.14 -17.56
CA VAL A 48 -3.55 2.30 -16.29
C VAL A 48 -4.02 3.75 -16.14
N PRO A 49 -5.31 4.06 -16.42
CA PRO A 49 -5.81 5.44 -16.47
C PRO A 49 -5.87 6.13 -15.10
N PHE A 50 -5.58 5.41 -14.01
CA PHE A 50 -5.65 5.92 -12.64
C PHE A 50 -4.28 6.29 -12.06
N ILE A 51 -3.19 6.08 -12.80
CA ILE A 51 -1.82 6.33 -12.34
C ILE A 51 -1.19 7.37 -13.26
N ASP A 52 -1.08 8.60 -12.76
CA ASP A 52 -0.42 9.68 -13.49
C ASP A 52 1.09 9.64 -13.24
N LEU A 53 1.83 9.20 -14.25
CA LEU A 53 3.30 9.12 -14.25
C LEU A 53 3.91 10.16 -15.21
N SER A 54 3.11 11.14 -15.66
CA SER A 54 3.50 12.13 -16.68
C SER A 54 4.61 13.08 -16.22
N SER A 55 4.81 13.22 -14.90
CA SER A 55 5.85 14.05 -14.28
C SER A 55 7.11 13.27 -13.91
N MET A 56 7.27 12.03 -14.37
CA MET A 56 8.47 11.24 -14.09
C MET A 56 9.63 11.66 -14.97
N ASP A 57 10.75 12.01 -14.34
CA ASP A 57 12.03 12.21 -15.00
C ASP A 57 12.66 10.83 -15.30
N PRO A 58 12.78 10.41 -16.57
CA PRO A 58 13.32 9.10 -16.94
C PRO A 58 14.80 8.91 -16.54
N ASP A 59 15.53 9.99 -16.26
CA ASP A 59 16.93 9.94 -15.82
C ASP A 59 17.08 9.86 -14.28
N ALA A 60 15.97 9.82 -13.55
CA ALA A 60 15.99 9.67 -12.10
C ALA A 60 16.50 8.26 -11.70
N SER A 61 17.14 8.17 -10.52
CA SER A 61 17.61 6.90 -9.99
C SER A 61 16.49 5.85 -9.92
N THR A 62 16.80 4.57 -10.17
CA THR A 62 15.83 3.44 -10.15
C THR A 62 15.00 3.40 -8.86
N LEU A 63 15.61 3.80 -7.74
CA LEU A 63 14.95 3.92 -6.45
C LEU A 63 13.95 5.09 -6.40
N ALA A 64 14.30 6.25 -6.96
CA ALA A 64 13.40 7.38 -7.08
C ALA A 64 12.20 7.07 -7.99
N LEU A 65 12.44 6.42 -9.14
CA LEU A 65 11.38 5.97 -10.04
C LEU A 65 10.45 4.95 -9.36
N ALA A 66 11.00 3.97 -8.65
CA ALA A 66 10.23 3.00 -7.87
C ALA A 66 9.40 3.70 -6.79
N TYR A 67 9.99 4.67 -6.08
CA TYR A 67 9.31 5.43 -5.03
C TYR A 67 8.17 6.27 -5.60
N LEU A 68 8.39 7.01 -6.69
CA LEU A 68 7.37 7.82 -7.33
C LEU A 68 6.19 6.97 -7.85
N SER A 69 6.47 5.82 -8.45
CA SER A 69 5.43 4.84 -8.84
C SER A 69 4.65 4.33 -7.62
N THR A 70 5.36 4.10 -6.51
CA THR A 70 4.78 3.68 -5.24
C THR A 70 3.94 4.78 -4.59
N VAL A 71 4.28 6.06 -4.80
CA VAL A 71 3.51 7.21 -4.31
C VAL A 71 2.28 7.46 -5.17
N ALA A 72 2.38 7.28 -6.49
CA ALA A 72 1.24 7.42 -7.40
C ALA A 72 0.09 6.45 -7.07
N THR A 73 0.41 5.29 -6.50
CA THR A 73 -0.59 4.32 -6.00
C THR A 73 -1.12 4.64 -4.59
N GLY A 74 -0.73 5.77 -3.98
CA GLY A 74 -1.11 6.21 -2.65
C GLY A 74 -2.63 6.25 -2.38
N PRO A 75 -3.46 6.88 -3.24
CA PRO A 75 -4.91 6.93 -3.04
C PRO A 75 -5.55 5.55 -3.08
N VAL A 76 -5.15 4.72 -4.04
CA VAL A 76 -5.62 3.33 -4.19
C VAL A 76 -5.23 2.52 -2.97
N ARG A 77 -3.98 2.65 -2.49
CA ARG A 77 -3.48 1.91 -1.32
C ARG A 77 -4.13 2.37 -0.02
N GLY A 78 -4.43 3.66 0.11
CA GLY A 78 -5.22 4.21 1.21
C GLY A 78 -6.62 3.63 1.26
N ALA A 79 -7.33 3.64 0.12
CA ALA A 79 -8.67 3.04 -0.01
C ALA A 79 -8.66 1.54 0.30
N LEU A 80 -7.69 0.81 -0.25
CA LEU A 80 -7.52 -0.63 -0.03
C LEU A 80 -7.22 -0.94 1.45
N THR A 81 -6.40 -0.13 2.11
CA THR A 81 -6.11 -0.26 3.55
C THR A 81 -7.35 -0.03 4.40
N ILE A 82 -8.14 1.02 4.11
CA ILE A 82 -9.37 1.32 4.85
C ILE A 82 -10.41 0.21 4.67
N ALA A 83 -10.57 -0.32 3.45
CA ALA A 83 -11.46 -1.42 3.15
C ALA A 83 -10.98 -2.76 3.75
N ALA A 84 -9.67 -3.02 3.74
CA ALA A 84 -9.08 -4.25 4.26
C ALA A 84 -8.97 -4.28 5.80
N SER A 85 -8.83 -3.12 6.45
CA SER A 85 -8.72 -2.99 7.91
C SER A 85 -9.80 -3.74 8.71
N PRO A 86 -11.11 -3.62 8.39
CA PRO A 86 -12.15 -4.39 9.10
C PRO A 86 -12.05 -5.89 8.84
N ILE A 87 -11.59 -6.32 7.66
CA ILE A 87 -11.42 -7.73 7.29
C ILE A 87 -10.22 -8.33 8.02
N LEU A 88 -9.07 -7.64 8.00
CA LEU A 88 -7.87 -8.05 8.73
C LEU A 88 -8.11 -8.12 10.23
N ALA A 89 -8.85 -7.18 10.80
CA ALA A 89 -9.19 -7.25 12.22
C ALA A 89 -10.14 -8.40 12.55
N ARG A 90 -11.10 -8.74 11.67
CA ARG A 90 -11.92 -9.95 11.83
C ARG A 90 -11.06 -11.20 11.78
N LEU A 91 -10.11 -11.29 10.85
CA LEU A 91 -9.17 -12.41 10.75
C LEU A 91 -8.24 -12.51 11.98
N LEU A 92 -7.70 -11.38 12.45
CA LEU A 92 -6.86 -11.32 13.65
C LEU A 92 -7.61 -11.68 14.93
N THR A 93 -8.90 -11.37 15.03
CA THR A 93 -9.71 -11.80 16.17
C THR A 93 -9.98 -13.31 16.12
N ARG A 94 -10.12 -13.87 14.90
CA ARG A 94 -10.29 -15.30 14.65
C ARG A 94 -9.00 -16.09 14.93
N SER A 95 -7.83 -15.58 14.56
CA SER A 95 -6.55 -16.23 14.87
C SER A 95 -6.16 -16.12 16.34
N ARG A 96 -6.49 -15.02 17.03
CA ARG A 96 -6.24 -14.89 18.47
C ARG A 96 -7.12 -15.80 19.35
N GLN A 97 -8.24 -16.31 18.81
CA GLN A 97 -9.03 -17.38 19.42
C GLN A 97 -8.39 -18.78 19.23
N LEU A 98 -7.64 -18.99 18.15
CA LEU A 98 -6.96 -20.26 17.86
C LEU A 98 -5.68 -20.47 18.68
N THR A 99 -5.01 -19.41 19.11
CA THR A 99 -3.80 -19.49 19.98
C THR A 99 -4.14 -19.65 21.47
N LYS A 100 -5.43 -19.79 21.81
CA LYS A 100 -5.89 -19.99 23.21
C LYS A 100 -6.13 -21.46 23.58
N PHE A 101 -5.73 -22.39 22.72
CA PHE A 101 -5.69 -23.83 23.01
C PHE A 101 -4.26 -24.24 23.36
#